data_AF-A0A6M3LEQ4-F1
#
_entry.id   AF-A0A6M3LEQ4-F1
#
_cell.length_a   1.000
_cell.length_b   1.000
_cell.length_c   1.000
_cell.angle_alpha   90.00
_cell.angle_beta   90.00
_cell.angle_gamma   90.00
#
_symmetry.space_group_name_H-M   'P 1'
#
loop_
_entity.id
_entity.type
_entity.pdbx_description
1 polymer ?
#
loop_
_entity_poly.entity_id
_entity_poly.type
_entity_poly.pdbx_seq_one_letter_code
_entity_poly.pdbx_strand_id
1 'polypeptide(L)'
;MNILEAEEMILKLNQEIHNQTDYNYAYLEICSIGDCMVIKFLGLVLWTSDCDSRLYIDEEEDVHESLYTYLRREINNEIARLREIEL
;
A
#
# COMPACT_ATOMS: atom_id res chain seq x y z
N MET A 1 -3.04 4.12 -13.64
CA MET A 1 -2.35 4.96 -12.66
C MET A 1 -0.97 5.29 -13.19
N ASN A 2 -0.58 6.55 -13.18
CA ASN A 2 0.80 6.94 -13.53
C ASN A 2 1.70 6.93 -12.28
N ILE A 3 3.02 7.01 -12.48
CA ILE A 3 3.98 6.93 -11.37
C ILE A 3 3.89 8.12 -10.40
N LEU A 4 3.57 9.32 -10.89
CA LEU A 4 3.42 10.53 -10.06
C LEU A 4 2.23 10.41 -9.10
N GLU A 5 1.09 9.93 -9.59
CA GLU A 5 -0.10 9.65 -8.78
C GLU A 5 0.22 8.62 -7.67
N ALA A 6 1.00 7.59 -8.01
CA ALA A 6 1.42 6.58 -7.06
C ALA A 6 2.37 7.17 -5.99
N GLU A 7 3.33 8.02 -6.40
CA GLU A 7 4.27 8.67 -5.48
C GLU A 7 3.56 9.59 -4.48
N GLU A 8 2.62 10.43 -4.94
CA GLU A 8 1.83 11.31 -4.07
C GLU A 8 1.00 10.50 -3.05
N MET A 9 0.38 9.41 -3.52
CA MET A 9 -0.38 8.50 -2.67
C MET A 9 0.51 7.87 -1.59
N ILE A 10 1.71 7.40 -1.98
CA ILE A 10 2.66 6.76 -1.07
C ILE A 10 3.25 7.75 -0.06
N LEU A 11 3.53 8.99 -0.47
CA LEU A 11 3.90 10.08 0.44
C LEU A 11 2.85 10.31 1.53
N LYS A 12 1.58 10.39 1.13
CA LYS A 12 0.46 10.55 2.06
C LYS A 12 0.36 9.38 3.03
N LEU A 13 0.44 8.14 2.54
CA LEU A 13 0.37 6.95 3.38
C LEU A 13 1.57 6.85 4.34
N ASN A 14 2.79 7.17 3.89
CA ASN A 14 3.97 7.22 4.76
C ASN A 14 3.81 8.23 5.90
N GLN A 15 3.23 9.40 5.63
CA GLN A 15 2.92 10.38 6.68
C GLN A 15 1.88 9.84 7.68
N GLU A 16 0.86 9.12 7.21
CA GLU A 16 -0.13 8.47 8.08
C GLU A 16 0.49 7.40 8.96
N ILE A 17 1.39 6.58 8.42
CA ILE A 17 2.11 5.54 9.18
C ILE A 17 3.02 6.19 10.22
N HIS A 18 3.77 7.21 9.83
CA HIS A 18 4.62 7.99 10.74
C HIS A 18 3.82 8.50 11.94
N ASN A 19 2.67 9.16 11.69
CA ASN A 19 1.82 9.69 12.75
C ASN A 19 1.25 8.62 13.68
N GLN A 20 1.07 7.38 13.20
CA GLN A 20 0.50 6.27 13.98
C GLN A 20 1.55 5.47 14.77
N THR A 21 2.80 5.50 14.33
CA THR A 21 3.86 4.60 14.83
C THR A 21 5.05 5.35 15.45
N ASP A 22 5.16 6.68 15.24
CA ASP A 22 6.24 7.56 15.73
C ASP A 22 7.64 7.22 15.17
N TYR A 23 7.70 6.53 14.03
CA TYR A 23 8.95 6.14 13.38
C TYR A 23 9.36 7.06 12.24
N ASN A 24 10.64 7.43 12.17
CA ASN A 24 11.18 8.45 11.25
C ASN A 24 11.55 7.97 9.83
N TYR A 25 11.18 6.75 9.42
CA TYR A 25 11.61 6.18 8.13
C TYR A 25 10.44 5.95 7.17
N ALA A 26 10.72 5.98 5.86
CA ALA A 26 9.74 5.60 4.84
C ALA A 26 9.43 4.10 4.97
N TYR A 27 8.15 3.77 5.13
CA TYR A 27 7.68 2.40 5.27
C TYR A 27 7.34 1.79 3.93
N LEU A 28 6.76 2.61 3.07
CA LEU A 28 6.29 2.25 1.76
C LEU A 28 7.30 2.65 0.69
N GLU A 29 7.55 1.73 -0.22
CA GLU A 29 8.44 1.90 -1.35
C GLU A 29 7.71 1.54 -2.65
N ILE A 30 7.94 2.33 -3.70
CA ILE A 30 7.55 1.99 -5.07
C ILE A 30 8.78 1.47 -5.78
N CYS A 31 8.67 0.28 -6.36
CA CYS A 31 9.68 -0.29 -7.23
C CYS A 31 9.09 -0.52 -8.63
N SER A 32 9.93 -0.35 -9.66
CA SER A 32 9.62 -0.83 -11.00
C SER A 32 10.38 -2.14 -11.24
N ILE A 33 9.66 -3.21 -11.61
CA ILE A 33 10.21 -4.49 -12.00
C ILE A 33 9.73 -4.79 -13.42
N GLY A 34 10.57 -4.48 -14.42
CA GLY A 34 10.17 -4.52 -15.82
C GLY A 34 9.07 -3.49 -16.10
N ASP A 35 7.94 -3.96 -16.63
CA ASP A 35 6.75 -3.13 -16.88
C ASP A 35 5.78 -3.08 -15.68
N CYS A 36 6.13 -3.73 -14.57
CA CYS A 36 5.28 -3.86 -13.39
C CYS A 36 5.68 -2.88 -12.28
N MET A 37 4.70 -2.20 -11.72
CA MET A 37 4.85 -1.41 -10.51
C MET A 37 4.59 -2.30 -9.29
N VAL A 38 5.46 -2.21 -8.30
CA VAL A 38 5.38 -2.99 -7.04
C VAL A 38 5.41 -2.03 -5.87
N ILE A 39 4.44 -2.16 -4.97
CA ILE A 39 4.37 -1.41 -3.73
C ILE A 39 4.72 -2.34 -2.58
N LYS A 40 5.72 -1.94 -1.78
CA LYS A 40 6.19 -2.72 -0.64
C LYS A 40 6.02 -1.95 0.66
N PHE A 41 5.79 -2.66 1.75
CA PHE A 41 5.81 -2.16 3.12
C PHE A 41 6.88 -2.91 3.91
N LEU A 42 7.93 -2.23 4.36
CA LEU A 42 9.08 -2.85 5.06
C LEU A 42 9.65 -4.08 4.33
N GLY A 43 9.71 -4.02 2.99
CA GLY A 43 10.17 -5.12 2.14
C GLY A 43 9.13 -6.19 1.80
N LEU A 44 7.96 -6.22 2.48
CA LEU A 44 6.82 -7.07 2.12
C LEU A 44 6.09 -6.50 0.91
N VAL A 45 5.83 -7.31 -0.12
CA VAL A 45 5.02 -6.90 -1.27
C VAL A 45 3.55 -6.82 -0.86
N LEU A 46 2.95 -5.63 -0.96
CA LEU A 46 1.52 -5.41 -0.68
C LEU A 46 0.65 -5.43 -1.94
N TRP A 47 1.19 -4.92 -3.05
CA TRP A 47 0.46 -4.80 -4.31
C TRP A 47 1.40 -4.81 -5.50
N THR A 48 0.95 -5.37 -6.62
CA THR A 48 1.62 -5.32 -7.91
C THR A 48 0.62 -4.98 -9.01
N SER A 49 1.08 -4.24 -10.04
CA SER A 49 0.20 -3.83 -11.15
C SER A 49 -0.18 -4.96 -12.10
N ASP A 50 0.50 -6.11 -12.05
CA ASP A 50 0.19 -7.31 -12.84
C ASP A 50 -0.83 -8.24 -12.15
N CYS A 51 -0.95 -8.18 -10.83
CA CYS A 51 -1.82 -9.00 -10.01
C CYS A 51 -2.64 -8.10 -9.07
N ASP A 52 -3.64 -7.44 -9.64
CA ASP A 52 -4.49 -6.53 -8.87
C ASP A 52 -5.53 -7.29 -8.04
N SER A 53 -5.25 -7.46 -6.75
CA SER A 53 -6.08 -8.19 -5.78
C SER A 53 -7.13 -7.32 -5.08
N ARG A 54 -7.36 -6.10 -5.56
CA ARG A 54 -8.36 -5.18 -5.00
C ARG A 54 -9.76 -5.76 -5.13
N LEU A 55 -10.60 -5.55 -4.12
CA LEU A 55 -11.99 -5.98 -4.15
C LEU A 55 -12.79 -5.22 -5.21
N TYR A 56 -13.73 -5.90 -5.88
CA TYR A 56 -14.73 -5.24 -6.70
C TYR A 56 -15.74 -4.52 -5.79
N ILE A 57 -15.94 -3.23 -6.03
CA ILE A 57 -17.04 -2.44 -5.47
C ILE A 57 -18.30 -2.67 -6.30
N ASP A 58 -18.14 -2.77 -7.62
CA ASP A 58 -19.21 -3.09 -8.56
C ASP A 58 -18.68 -4.15 -9.55
N GLU A 59 -19.26 -5.34 -9.51
CA GLU A 59 -18.89 -6.45 -10.39
C GLU A 59 -19.49 -6.29 -11.80
N GLU A 60 -20.59 -5.54 -11.97
CA GLU A 60 -21.20 -5.30 -13.29
C GLU A 60 -20.40 -4.27 -14.09
N GLU A 61 -19.78 -3.30 -13.39
CA GLU A 61 -18.98 -2.23 -13.99
C GLU A 61 -17.45 -2.46 -13.93
N ASP A 62 -17.00 -3.62 -13.44
CA ASP A 62 -15.58 -3.93 -13.20
C ASP A 62 -14.84 -2.86 -12.37
N VAL A 63 -15.53 -2.28 -11.37
CA VAL A 63 -14.98 -1.19 -10.55
C VAL A 63 -14.35 -1.75 -9.29
N HIS A 64 -13.04 -1.53 -9.12
CA HIS A 64 -12.31 -1.93 -7.91
C HIS A 64 -12.30 -0.88 -6.79
N GLU A 65 -12.04 -1.33 -5.57
CA GLU A 65 -11.67 -0.45 -4.47
C GLU A 65 -10.46 0.43 -4.85
N SER A 66 -10.44 1.66 -4.33
CA SER A 66 -9.30 2.55 -4.61
C SER A 66 -8.01 1.92 -4.08
N LEU A 67 -6.91 2.04 -4.83
CA LEU A 67 -5.62 1.51 -4.41
C LEU A 67 -5.17 2.09 -3.05
N TYR A 68 -5.47 3.36 -2.80
CA TYR A 68 -5.22 3.99 -1.50
C TYR A 68 -5.98 3.30 -0.37
N THR A 69 -7.27 3.01 -0.56
CA THR A 69 -8.10 2.29 0.43
C THR A 69 -7.54 0.90 0.72
N TYR A 70 -7.21 0.16 -0.35
CA TYR A 70 -6.61 -1.17 -0.26
C TYR A 70 -5.30 -1.14 0.54
N LEU A 71 -4.34 -0.32 0.11
CA LEU A 71 -3.03 -0.24 0.75
C LEU A 71 -3.15 0.18 2.22
N ARG A 72 -3.98 1.18 2.53
CA ARG A 72 -4.20 1.63 3.91
C ARG A 72 -4.71 0.49 4.80
N ARG A 73 -5.63 -0.35 4.30
CA ARG A 73 -6.12 -1.53 5.02
C ARG A 73 -5.00 -2.56 5.26
N GLU A 74 -4.25 -2.91 4.22
CA GLU A 74 -3.16 -3.90 4.32
C GLU A 74 -2.06 -3.42 5.28
N ILE A 75 -1.65 -2.15 5.18
CA ILE A 75 -0.70 -1.52 6.11
C ILE A 75 -1.19 -1.63 7.55
N ASN A 76 -2.45 -1.29 7.83
CA ASN A 76 -2.98 -1.36 9.19
C ASN A 76 -3.01 -2.79 9.73
N ASN A 77 -3.30 -3.77 8.87
CA ASN A 77 -3.23 -5.19 9.24
C ASN A 77 -1.79 -5.60 9.60
N GLU A 78 -0.80 -5.19 8.80
CA GLU A 78 0.61 -5.49 9.08
C GLU A 78 1.12 -4.76 10.33
N ILE A 79 0.75 -3.49 10.54
CA ILE A 79 1.09 -2.76 11.78
C ILE A 79 0.49 -3.44 13.00
N ALA A 80 -0.77 -3.89 12.93
CA ALA A 80 -1.40 -4.64 14.02
C ALA A 80 -0.64 -5.93 14.33
N ARG A 81 -0.24 -6.70 13.30
CA ARG A 81 0.59 -7.90 13.46
C ARG A 81 1.96 -7.60 14.09
N LEU A 82 2.63 -6.54 13.67
CA LEU A 82 3.92 -6.14 14.23
C LEU A 82 3.79 -5.81 15.72
N ARG A 83 2.72 -5.13 16.12
CA ARG A 83 2.44 -4.82 17.53
C ARG A 83 2.16 -6.07 18.37
N GLU A 84 1.57 -7.12 17.80
CA GLU A 84 1.36 -8.39 18.49
C GLU A 84 2.69 -9.15 18.74
N ILE A 85 3.71 -8.95 17.89
CA ILE A 85 5.02 -9.60 18.01
C ILE A 85 5.93 -8.88 19.03
N GLU A 86 5.76 -7.57 19.21
CA GLU A 86 6.53 -6.77 20.18
C GLU A 86 6.06 -6.94 21.65
N LEU A 87 4.97 -7.67 21.89
CA LEU A 87 4.42 -8.01 23.23
C LEU A 87 4.91 -9.38 23.74
#